data_AF-A0A7K9RBD6-F1
#
_entry.id   AF-A0A7K9RBD6-F1
#
_cell.length_a   1.000
_cell.length_b   1.000
_cell.length_c   1.000
_cell.angle_alpha   90.00
_cell.angle_beta   90.00
_cell.angle_gamma   90.00
#
_symmetry.space_group_name_H-M   'P 1'
#
loop_
_entity.id
_entity.type
_entity.pdbx_description
1 polymer ?
#
loop_
_entity_poly.entity_id
_entity_poly.type
_entity_poly.pdbx_seq_one_letter_code
_entity_poly.pdbx_strand_id
1 'polypeptide(L)'
;LWMAAGGDTAGAVTDPDMVALFDDFLGKGGHRLTMGLSPRVARPYQYVLRDTEQRGLCLRDGHLVATALQGANSAQEEPISVVPNRHLERQRCPLIVGIRGGTQALSCGTGPEPHLHLQ
;
A
#
# COMPACT_ATOMS: atom_id res chain seq x y z
N LEU A 1 33.02 35.99 16.57
CA LEU A 1 32.19 35.77 15.36
C LEU A 1 32.52 34.39 14.79
N TRP A 2 31.65 33.42 15.01
CA TRP A 2 31.50 32.24 14.15
C TRP A 2 30.07 31.73 14.37
N MET A 3 29.23 31.84 13.34
CA MET A 3 27.88 31.27 13.32
C MET A 3 28.00 29.87 12.71
N ALA A 4 27.46 28.86 13.41
CA ALA A 4 27.26 27.54 12.82
C ALA A 4 26.06 27.61 11.86
N ALA A 5 26.34 27.29 10.60
CA ALA A 5 25.39 27.30 9.50
C ALA A 5 24.32 26.22 9.66
N GLY A 6 23.14 26.51 9.08
CA GLY A 6 21.92 25.73 9.15
C GLY A 6 22.11 24.26 8.78
N GLY A 7 21.53 23.39 9.62
CA GLY A 7 21.22 22.02 9.26
C GLY A 7 20.07 22.03 8.28
N ASP A 8 20.39 21.71 7.03
CA ASP A 8 19.49 21.50 5.91
C ASP A 8 18.46 20.42 6.28
N THR A 9 17.19 20.82 6.41
CA THR A 9 16.07 19.90 6.53
C THR A 9 15.94 19.18 5.20
N ALA A 10 16.50 17.97 5.10
CA ALA A 10 16.26 17.06 4.01
C ALA A 10 14.74 16.82 3.92
N GLY A 11 14.07 17.60 3.07
CA GLY A 11 12.66 17.48 2.81
C GLY A 11 12.40 16.07 2.31
N ALA A 12 11.58 15.33 3.04
CA ALA A 12 10.95 14.12 2.55
C ALA A 12 10.29 14.44 1.20
N VAL A 13 10.98 14.13 0.09
CA VAL A 13 10.46 14.30 -1.26
C VAL A 13 9.38 13.26 -1.44
N THR A 14 8.16 13.65 -1.08
CA THR A 14 6.97 12.88 -1.35
C THR A 14 6.68 13.09 -2.83
N ASP A 15 6.94 12.08 -3.64
CA ASP A 15 6.58 12.10 -5.05
C ASP A 15 5.06 12.33 -5.15
N PRO A 16 4.60 13.46 -5.71
CA PRO A 16 3.18 13.75 -5.88
C PRO A 16 2.44 12.64 -6.64
N ASP A 17 3.15 11.91 -7.49
CA ASP A 17 2.59 10.79 -8.25
C ASP A 17 2.30 9.60 -7.34
N MET A 18 3.06 9.36 -6.27
CA MET A 18 2.74 8.28 -5.31
C MET A 18 1.42 8.53 -4.59
N VAL A 19 1.13 9.76 -4.16
CA VAL A 19 -0.15 10.10 -3.51
C VAL A 19 -1.31 9.95 -4.49
N ALA A 20 -1.14 10.42 -5.73
CA ALA A 20 -2.14 10.26 -6.77
C ALA A 20 -2.41 8.78 -7.12
N LEU A 21 -1.37 7.92 -7.14
CA LEU A 21 -1.51 6.48 -7.35
C LEU A 21 -2.31 5.80 -6.23
N PHE A 22 -2.09 6.22 -4.98
CA PHE A 22 -2.88 5.76 -3.85
C PHE A 22 -4.33 6.26 -3.97
N ASP A 23 -4.58 7.52 -4.31
CA ASP A 23 -5.93 8.06 -4.41
C ASP A 23 -6.73 7.47 -5.58
N ASP A 24 -6.11 7.19 -6.73
CA ASP A 24 -6.73 6.47 -7.84
C ASP A 24 -7.11 5.04 -7.44
N PHE A 25 -6.24 4.36 -6.69
CA PHE A 25 -6.50 3.01 -6.19
C PHE A 25 -7.61 3.00 -5.13
N LEU A 26 -7.58 3.96 -4.20
CA LEU A 26 -8.56 4.14 -3.13
C LEU A 26 -9.88 4.75 -3.63
N GLY A 27 -9.96 5.16 -4.91
CA GLY A 27 -11.13 5.80 -5.50
C GLY A 27 -11.45 7.19 -4.93
N LYS A 28 -10.45 7.87 -4.35
CA LYS A 28 -10.60 9.17 -3.66
C LYS A 28 -10.54 10.37 -4.63
N GLY A 29 -10.12 10.17 -5.88
CA GLY A 29 -10.03 11.21 -6.90
C GLY A 29 -11.38 11.54 -7.57
N GLY A 30 -12.03 12.62 -7.13
CA GLY A 30 -13.20 13.19 -7.79
C GLY A 30 -12.85 14.05 -9.01
N HIS A 31 -12.49 13.44 -10.16
CA HIS A 31 -12.37 14.18 -11.41
C HIS A 31 -13.16 13.55 -12.57
N ARG A 32 -14.18 14.32 -12.97
CA ARG A 32 -14.97 14.24 -14.20
C ARG A 32 -14.08 14.06 -15.43
N LEU A 33 -13.94 12.82 -15.90
CA LEU A 33 -13.41 12.55 -17.23
C LEU A 33 -14.55 12.15 -18.18
N THR A 34 -14.54 12.88 -19.29
CA THR A 34 -15.30 12.77 -20.54
C THR A 34 -15.83 11.35 -20.85
N MET A 35 -17.11 11.28 -21.23
CA MET A 35 -17.76 10.11 -21.83
C MET A 35 -16.83 9.41 -22.82
N GLY A 36 -16.49 8.14 -22.57
CA GLY A 36 -15.97 7.27 -23.64
C GLY A 36 -15.15 6.07 -23.17
N LEU A 37 -14.39 6.17 -22.08
CA LEU A 37 -13.62 5.04 -21.55
C LEU A 37 -13.72 5.08 -20.04
N SER A 38 -14.70 4.37 -19.47
CA SER A 38 -14.55 3.94 -18.07
C SER A 38 -13.18 3.27 -18.00
N PRO A 39 -12.23 3.74 -17.19
CA PRO A 39 -11.08 2.93 -16.86
C PRO A 39 -11.70 1.62 -16.39
N ARG A 40 -11.39 0.50 -17.03
CA ARG A 40 -11.65 -0.78 -16.38
C ARG A 40 -10.80 -0.71 -15.13
N VAL A 41 -11.40 -0.33 -14.00
CA VAL A 41 -10.75 -0.37 -12.71
C VAL A 41 -10.32 -1.82 -12.57
N ALA A 42 -9.02 -2.06 -12.70
CA ALA A 42 -8.49 -3.40 -12.69
C ALA A 42 -8.90 -4.00 -11.35
N ARG A 43 -9.74 -5.03 -11.37
CA ARG A 43 -10.18 -5.67 -10.14
C ARG A 43 -8.94 -6.26 -9.46
N PRO A 44 -8.67 -5.93 -8.18
CA PRO A 44 -7.52 -6.47 -7.49
C PRO A 44 -7.59 -8.00 -7.44
N TYR A 45 -6.47 -8.65 -7.70
CA TYR A 45 -6.31 -10.07 -7.44
C TYR A 45 -6.34 -10.30 -5.93
N GLN A 46 -7.02 -11.36 -5.48
CA GLN A 46 -7.14 -11.68 -4.07
C GLN A 46 -6.24 -12.86 -3.73
N TYR A 47 -5.43 -12.71 -2.70
CA TYR A 47 -4.49 -13.72 -2.22
C TYR A 47 -4.60 -13.89 -0.70
N VAL A 48 -4.16 -15.04 -0.24
CA VAL A 48 -3.81 -15.27 1.17
C VAL A 48 -2.29 -15.25 1.26
N LEU A 49 -1.75 -14.41 2.13
CA LEU A 49 -0.31 -14.29 2.34
C LEU A 49 0.07 -14.92 3.68
N ARG A 50 1.07 -15.81 3.62
CA ARG A 50 1.67 -16.45 4.78
C ARG A 50 3.18 -16.30 4.72
N ASP A 51 3.82 -16.26 5.88
CA ASP A 51 5.27 -16.32 5.96
C ASP A 51 5.81 -17.76 5.79
N THR A 52 7.13 -17.92 5.88
CA THR A 52 7.80 -19.23 5.74
C THR A 52 7.40 -20.22 6.83
N GLU A 53 7.00 -19.72 7.99
CA GLU A 53 6.52 -20.50 9.14
C GLU A 53 5.01 -20.78 9.08
N GLN A 54 4.38 -20.52 7.93
CA GLN A 54 2.94 -20.71 7.70
C GLN A 54 2.05 -19.85 8.63
N ARG A 55 2.57 -18.73 9.15
CA ARG A 55 1.76 -17.76 9.89
C ARG A 55 0.99 -16.88 8.92
N GLY A 56 -0.33 -16.82 9.10
CA GLY A 56 -1.21 -15.97 8.32
C GLY A 56 -1.21 -14.53 8.84
N LEU A 57 -1.53 -13.60 7.96
CA LEU A 57 -1.70 -12.19 8.33
C LEU A 57 -3.10 -11.96 8.87
N CYS A 58 -3.23 -11.22 9.96
CA CYS A 58 -4.51 -10.74 10.48
C CYS A 58 -4.40 -9.26 10.83
N LEU A 59 -5.51 -8.54 10.74
CA LEU A 59 -5.58 -7.15 11.16
C LEU A 59 -5.82 -7.05 12.68
N ARG A 60 -4.91 -6.40 13.40
CA ARG A 60 -5.02 -6.14 14.85
C ARG A 60 -4.62 -4.69 15.13
N ASP A 61 -5.52 -3.94 15.77
CA ASP A 61 -5.27 -2.55 16.17
C ASP A 61 -4.79 -1.63 15.03
N GLY A 62 -5.23 -1.90 13.79
CA GLY A 62 -4.80 -1.14 12.60
C GLY A 62 -3.47 -1.58 12.00
N HIS A 63 -2.88 -2.68 12.46
CA HIS A 63 -1.64 -3.25 11.97
C HIS A 63 -1.87 -4.66 11.40
N LEU A 64 -1.17 -5.02 10.32
CA LEU A 64 -1.11 -6.42 9.89
C LEU A 64 -0.08 -7.17 10.73
N VAL A 65 -0.52 -8.24 11.37
CA VAL A 65 0.32 -9.05 12.26
C VAL A 65 0.32 -10.49 11.77
N ALA A 66 1.52 -11.07 11.63
CA ALA A 66 1.70 -12.48 11.34
C ALA A 66 1.46 -13.33 12.60
N THR A 67 0.49 -14.23 12.54
CA THR A 67 0.13 -15.10 13.66
C THR A 67 -0.27 -16.50 13.21
N ALA A 68 -0.28 -17.46 14.13
CA ALA A 68 -0.72 -18.82 13.84
C ALA A 68 -2.25 -18.85 13.71
N LEU A 69 -2.73 -19.00 12.47
CA LEU A 69 -4.16 -19.06 12.13
C LEU A 69 -4.51 -20.48 11.67
N GLN A 70 -5.22 -21.24 12.51
CA GLN A 70 -5.65 -22.62 12.29
C GLN A 70 -7.01 -22.89 12.94
N GLY A 71 -7.83 -23.72 12.30
CA GLY A 71 -9.16 -24.06 12.83
C GLY A 71 -10.05 -22.82 12.95
N ALA A 72 -10.64 -22.59 14.12
CA ALA A 72 -11.64 -21.53 14.31
C ALA A 72 -11.11 -20.11 14.09
N ASN A 73 -9.83 -19.84 14.36
CA ASN A 73 -9.26 -18.49 14.16
C ASN A 73 -8.82 -18.23 12.71
N SER A 74 -8.88 -19.22 11.80
CA SER A 74 -8.54 -19.03 10.38
C SER A 74 -9.42 -18.00 9.68
N ALA A 75 -10.65 -17.78 10.17
CA ALA A 75 -11.55 -16.74 9.66
C ALA A 75 -11.04 -15.30 9.90
N GLN A 76 -10.01 -15.13 10.72
CA GLN A 76 -9.35 -13.84 10.98
C GLN A 76 -8.22 -13.54 9.98
N GLU A 77 -7.90 -14.46 9.07
CA GLU A 77 -6.87 -14.27 8.05
C GLU A 77 -7.33 -13.18 7.06
N GLU A 78 -6.56 -12.09 6.97
CA GLU A 78 -6.90 -10.93 6.17
C GLU A 78 -6.58 -11.20 4.69
N PRO A 79 -7.58 -11.10 3.79
CA PRO A 79 -7.35 -11.21 2.36
C PRO A 79 -6.49 -10.05 1.84
N ILE A 80 -5.49 -10.39 1.03
CA ILE A 80 -4.60 -9.42 0.41
C ILE A 80 -5.05 -9.12 -1.02
N SER A 81 -5.35 -7.86 -1.26
CA SER A 81 -5.66 -7.31 -2.59
C SER A 81 -4.39 -6.86 -3.28
N VAL A 82 -4.14 -7.33 -4.51
CA VAL A 82 -2.91 -7.05 -5.26
C VAL A 82 -3.25 -6.51 -6.65
N VAL A 83 -2.56 -5.45 -7.06
CA VAL A 83 -2.57 -4.96 -8.44
C VAL A 83 -1.15 -4.72 -8.94
N PRO A 84 -0.87 -4.88 -10.24
CA PRO A 84 0.43 -4.50 -10.81
C PRO A 84 0.63 -2.98 -10.73
N ASN A 85 1.82 -2.55 -10.32
CA ASN A 85 2.24 -1.17 -10.44
C ASN A 85 2.81 -0.92 -11.85
N ARG A 86 1.95 -0.48 -12.77
CA ARG A 86 2.30 -0.24 -14.18
C ARG A 86 3.27 0.92 -14.43
N HIS A 87 3.60 1.69 -13.39
CA HIS A 87 4.45 2.88 -13.48
C HIS A 87 5.93 2.58 -13.19
N LEU A 88 6.23 1.39 -12.68
CA LEU A 88 7.59 0.90 -12.45
C LEU A 88 7.99 -0.13 -13.52
N GLU A 89 9.29 -0.41 -13.61
CA GLU A 89 9.85 -1.37 -14.57
C GLU A 89 9.20 -2.76 -14.43
N ARG A 90 8.48 -3.19 -15.47
CA ARG A 90 7.63 -4.39 -15.43
C ARG A 90 8.39 -5.69 -15.18
N GLN A 91 9.65 -5.80 -15.61
CA GLN A 91 10.46 -7.01 -15.42
C GLN A 91 10.73 -7.33 -13.95
N ARG A 92 10.61 -6.33 -13.07
CA ARG A 92 10.73 -6.49 -11.62
C ARG A 92 9.41 -6.87 -10.95
N CYS A 93 8.34 -7.09 -11.72
CA CYS A 93 7.00 -7.41 -11.25
C CYS A 93 6.54 -6.51 -10.08
N PRO A 94 6.58 -5.17 -10.23
CA PRO A 94 6.22 -4.26 -9.15
C PRO A 94 4.72 -4.36 -8.85
N LEU A 95 4.37 -4.43 -7.56
CA LEU A 95 2.99 -4.63 -7.09
C LEU A 95 2.61 -3.54 -6.09
N ILE A 96 1.32 -3.20 -6.09
CA ILE A 96 0.67 -2.50 -4.97
C ILE A 96 -0.15 -3.53 -4.21
N VAL A 97 -0.06 -3.47 -2.89
CA VAL A 97 -0.65 -4.43 -1.97
C VAL A 97 -1.57 -3.70 -1.02
N GLY A 98 -2.78 -4.19 -0.83
CA GLY A 98 -3.75 -3.64 0.11
C GLY A 98 -4.62 -4.70 0.76
N ILE A 99 -5.51 -4.26 1.64
CA ILE A 99 -6.45 -5.10 2.39
C ILE A 99 -7.87 -4.59 2.17
N ARG A 100 -8.88 -5.31 2.69
CA ARG A 100 -10.29 -4.88 2.63
C ARG A 100 -10.72 -4.47 1.21
N GLY A 101 -10.41 -5.32 0.23
CA GLY A 101 -10.70 -5.10 -1.19
C GLY A 101 -9.92 -3.95 -1.85
N GLY A 102 -8.84 -3.45 -1.21
CA GLY A 102 -8.06 -2.33 -1.68
C GLY A 102 -8.48 -0.97 -1.11
N THR A 103 -9.38 -0.92 -0.11
CA THR A 103 -9.76 0.34 0.55
C THR A 103 -8.70 0.87 1.52
N GLN A 104 -7.70 0.05 1.85
CA GLN A 104 -6.50 0.44 2.56
C GLN A 104 -5.29 -0.24 1.89
N ALA A 105 -4.16 0.45 1.81
CA ALA A 105 -2.97 -0.05 1.13
C ALA A 105 -1.73 -0.03 2.04
N LEU A 106 -0.80 -0.95 1.79
CA LEU A 106 0.48 -0.98 2.48
C LEU A 106 1.39 0.10 1.91
N SER A 107 1.91 0.94 2.79
CA SER A 107 2.79 2.07 2.46
C SER A 107 4.01 2.07 3.36
N CYS A 108 5.16 2.44 2.80
CA CYS A 108 6.38 2.70 3.59
C CYS A 108 6.49 4.16 4.05
N GLY A 109 5.50 4.98 3.71
CA GLY A 109 5.53 6.43 3.90
C GLY A 109 6.59 7.12 3.04
N THR A 110 6.69 8.43 3.21
CA THR A 110 7.69 9.27 2.53
C THR A 110 8.67 9.94 3.50
N GLY A 111 8.56 9.59 4.79
CA GLY A 111 9.49 10.06 5.81
C GLY A 111 10.92 9.58 5.59
N PRO A 112 11.90 10.17 6.30
CA PRO A 112 13.31 9.81 6.16
C PRO A 112 13.59 8.36 6.57
N GLU A 113 12.77 7.80 7.48
CA GLU A 113 12.83 6.39 7.86
C GLU A 113 11.66 5.62 7.23
N PRO A 114 11.94 4.51 6.50
CA PRO A 114 10.90 3.69 5.92
C PRO A 114 10.14 2.97 7.02
N HIS A 115 8.83 3.19 7.09
CA HIS A 115 7.97 2.57 8.09
C HIS A 115 6.74 1.99 7.40
N LEU A 116 6.55 0.68 7.56
CA LEU A 116 5.38 0.00 7.02
C LEU A 116 4.14 0.38 7.83
N HIS A 117 3.12 0.89 7.16
CA HIS A 117 1.82 1.20 7.74
C HIS A 117 0.69 0.98 6.73
N LEU A 118 -0.55 1.02 7.23
CA LEU A 118 -1.75 1.04 6.40
C LEU A 118 -2.20 2.48 6.17
N GLN A 119 -2.43 2.85 4.91
CA GLN A 119 -2.90 4.15 4.47
C GLN A 119 -4.33 4.10 3.91
#